data_AF-W6QYY9-F1
#
_entry.id   AF-W6QYY9-F1
#
_cell.length_a   1.000
_cell.length_b   1.000
_cell.length_c   1.000
_cell.angle_alpha   90.00
_cell.angle_beta   90.00
_cell.angle_gamma   90.00
#
_symmetry.space_group_name_H-M   'P 1'
#
loop_
_entity.id
_entity.type
_entity.pdbx_description
1 polymer ?
#
loop_
_entity_poly.entity_id
_entity_poly.type
_entity_poly.pdbx_seq_one_letter_code
_entity_poly.pdbx_strand_id
1 'polypeptide(L)'
;MALVDIVEGGEVVRYGEVIGYALKPIAAGSWVTVQVLCMPKPPVLDNLPKATVKTSPGEPLQGYTFAGFRNPDGCVGTCNWRRA
;
A
#
# COMPACT_ATOMS: atom_id res chain seq x y z
N MET A 1 0.39 -16.07 9.62
CA MET A 1 1.19 -17.25 10.00
C MET A 1 2.43 -17.26 9.11
N ALA A 2 3.59 -17.70 9.62
CA ALA A 2 4.80 -17.83 8.83
C ALA A 2 4.63 -18.92 7.76
N LEU A 3 4.94 -18.60 6.50
CA LEU A 3 4.83 -19.56 5.38
C LEU A 3 6.06 -20.46 5.26
N VAL A 4 7.20 -20.01 5.79
CA VAL A 4 8.50 -20.69 5.78
C VAL A 4 9.17 -20.46 7.13
N ASP A 5 10.23 -21.22 7.39
CA ASP A 5 11.12 -20.94 8.53
C ASP A 5 11.84 -19.61 8.32
N ILE A 6 11.90 -18.79 9.37
CA ILE A 6 12.59 -17.50 9.37
C ILE A 6 13.63 -17.55 10.47
N VAL A 7 14.90 -17.40 10.10
CA VAL A 7 16.01 -17.34 11.06
C VAL A 7 15.93 -16.06 11.89
N GLU A 8 16.60 -16.03 13.04
CA GLU A 8 16.80 -14.79 13.79
C GLU A 8 17.45 -13.71 12.92
N GLY A 9 16.98 -12.47 13.03
CA GLY A 9 17.36 -11.36 12.17
C GLY A 9 16.82 -11.45 10.73
N GLY A 10 16.17 -12.56 10.37
CA GLY A 10 15.60 -12.77 9.04
C GLY A 10 14.44 -11.82 8.74
N GLU A 11 14.34 -11.42 7.48
CA GLU A 11 13.29 -10.51 7.01
C GLU A 11 11.90 -11.16 7.07
N VAL A 12 10.95 -10.41 7.59
CA VAL A 12 9.52 -10.73 7.47
C VAL A 12 8.94 -9.85 6.40
N VAL A 13 8.53 -10.47 5.29
CA VAL A 13 8.03 -9.77 4.10
C VAL A 13 6.51 -9.88 4.00
N ARG A 14 5.83 -8.74 3.80
CA ARG A 14 4.39 -8.69 3.51
C ARG A 14 4.10 -7.57 2.53
N TYR A 15 3.22 -7.82 1.56
CA TYR A 15 2.97 -6.92 0.41
C TYR A 15 4.21 -6.63 -0.45
N GLY A 16 5.20 -7.52 -0.44
CA GLY A 16 6.47 -7.32 -1.14
C GLY A 16 7.48 -6.46 -0.37
N GLU A 17 7.13 -5.95 0.81
CA GLU A 17 7.97 -5.07 1.62
C GLU A 17 8.42 -5.74 2.92
N VAL A 18 9.62 -5.40 3.40
CA VAL A 18 10.11 -5.84 4.71
C VAL A 18 9.37 -5.08 5.81
N ILE A 19 8.59 -5.80 6.63
CA ILE A 19 7.80 -5.21 7.73
C ILE A 19 8.49 -5.31 9.09
N GLY A 20 9.58 -6.07 9.18
CA GLY A 20 10.28 -6.36 10.42
C GLY A 20 11.35 -7.44 10.24
N TYR A 21 12.16 -7.62 11.28
CA TYR A 21 13.16 -8.67 11.37
C TYR A 21 12.83 -9.59 12.55
N ALA A 22 12.98 -10.90 12.41
CA ALA A 22 12.65 -11.84 13.48
C ALA A 22 13.59 -11.65 14.69
N LEU A 23 13.04 -11.51 15.91
CA LEU A 23 13.83 -11.38 17.15
C LEU A 23 14.46 -12.71 17.60
N LYS A 24 14.00 -13.83 17.05
CA LYS A 24 14.42 -15.21 17.30
C LYS A 24 13.95 -16.07 16.13
N PRO A 25 14.42 -17.32 15.98
CA PRO A 25 13.91 -18.20 14.94
C PRO A 25 12.39 -18.38 15.02
N ILE A 26 11.69 -18.27 13.88
CA ILE A 26 10.24 -18.45 13.73
C ILE A 26 10.04 -19.64 12.79
N ALA A 27 9.52 -20.75 13.31
CA ALA A 27 9.22 -21.92 12.48
C ALA A 27 8.04 -21.65 11.53
N ALA A 28 8.03 -22.29 10.37
CA ALA A 28 6.88 -22.33 9.46
C ALA A 28 5.62 -22.77 10.23
N GLY A 29 4.47 -22.17 9.91
CA GLY A 29 3.23 -22.41 10.65
C GLY A 29 3.10 -21.63 11.97
N SER A 30 4.13 -20.92 12.42
CA SER A 30 4.04 -20.13 13.65
C SER A 30 3.22 -18.86 13.46
N TRP A 31 2.60 -18.39 14.55
CA TRP A 31 1.95 -17.08 14.57
C TRP A 31 3.01 -15.97 14.64
N VAL A 32 2.93 -15.00 13.72
CA VAL A 32 3.82 -13.84 13.65
C VAL A 32 3.06 -12.63 14.17
N THR A 33 3.55 -12.02 15.24
CA THR A 33 3.00 -10.81 15.88
C THR A 33 4.10 -9.76 16.03
N VAL A 34 3.73 -8.52 16.36
CA VAL A 34 4.72 -7.43 16.57
C VAL A 34 5.72 -7.72 17.70
N GLN A 35 5.36 -8.58 18.66
CA GLN A 35 6.22 -8.91 19.82
C GLN A 35 7.40 -9.81 19.46
N VAL A 36 7.35 -10.50 18.32
CA VAL A 36 8.44 -11.37 17.84
C VAL A 36 9.27 -10.71 16.75
N LEU A 37 9.05 -9.41 16.49
CA LEU A 37 9.69 -8.64 15.44
C LEU A 37 10.45 -7.43 15.99
N CYS A 38 11.61 -7.17 15.42
CA CYS A 38 12.30 -5.90 15.49
C CYS A 38 11.78 -5.01 14.35
N MET A 39 11.27 -3.83 14.69
CA MET A 39 10.76 -2.87 13.70
C MET A 39 11.93 -2.15 13.01
N PRO A 40 11.95 -2.05 11.68
CA PRO A 40 12.99 -1.32 10.97
C PRO A 40 12.96 0.15 11.37
N LYS A 41 14.13 0.75 11.55
CA LYS A 41 14.23 2.20 11.71
C LYS A 41 13.84 2.86 10.37
N PRO A 42 12.89 3.79 10.34
CA PRO A 42 12.52 4.47 9.10
C PRO A 42 13.71 5.30 8.58
N PRO A 43 13.88 5.41 7.24
CA PRO A 43 14.82 6.36 6.67
C PRO A 43 14.38 7.80 6.95
N VAL A 44 15.32 8.74 6.91
CA VAL A 44 14.99 10.18 6.96
C VAL A 44 14.26 10.59 5.68
N LEU A 45 13.38 11.58 5.79
CA LEU A 45 12.52 12.04 4.67
C LEU A 45 13.32 12.43 3.43
N ASP A 46 14.44 13.13 3.63
CA ASP A 46 15.30 13.59 2.53
C ASP A 46 15.85 12.44 1.69
N ASN A 47 16.10 11.29 2.32
CA ASN A 47 16.66 10.09 1.69
C ASN A 47 15.60 9.18 1.05
N LEU A 48 14.32 9.54 1.11
CA LEU A 48 13.28 8.76 0.44
C LEU A 48 13.46 8.86 -1.10
N PRO A 49 13.39 7.72 -1.82
CA PRO A 49 13.38 7.71 -3.27
C PRO A 49 12.13 8.43 -3.80
N LYS A 50 12.31 9.28 -4.83
CA LYS A 50 11.25 10.11 -5.39
C LYS A 50 11.07 9.76 -6.86
N ALA A 51 9.84 9.46 -7.27
CA ALA A 51 9.49 9.16 -8.66
C ALA A 51 10.35 8.04 -9.30
N THR A 52 10.78 7.03 -8.53
CA THR A 52 11.66 5.95 -8.98
C THR A 52 10.95 4.83 -9.73
N VAL A 53 9.65 4.62 -9.46
CA VAL A 53 8.83 3.66 -10.18
C VAL A 53 7.95 4.41 -11.17
N LYS A 54 8.23 4.23 -12.46
CA LYS A 54 7.39 4.74 -13.56
C LYS A 54 6.58 3.58 -14.11
N THR A 55 5.31 3.49 -13.72
CA THR A 55 4.39 2.50 -14.28
C THR A 55 3.84 3.03 -15.60
N SER A 56 3.83 2.19 -16.64
CA SER A 56 3.14 2.51 -17.89
C SER A 56 1.64 2.72 -17.63
N PRO A 57 1.00 3.71 -18.28
CA PRO A 57 -0.46 3.83 -18.22
C PRO A 57 -1.11 2.51 -18.65
N GLY A 58 -2.12 2.07 -17.91
CA GLY A 58 -2.97 0.97 -18.35
C GLY A 58 -3.84 1.37 -19.55
N GLU A 59 -4.42 0.39 -20.22
CA GLU A 59 -5.35 0.63 -21.32
C GLU A 59 -6.59 1.43 -20.85
N PRO A 60 -7.00 2.49 -21.55
CA PRO A 60 -8.19 3.26 -21.19
C PRO A 60 -9.47 2.42 -21.22
N LEU A 61 -10.25 2.50 -20.15
CA LEU A 61 -11.60 1.93 -20.12
C LEU A 61 -12.57 2.83 -20.89
N GLN A 62 -13.30 2.25 -21.85
CA GLN A 62 -14.23 2.98 -22.72
C GLN A 62 -15.68 2.58 -22.46
N GLY A 63 -16.62 3.47 -22.76
CA GLY A 63 -18.07 3.19 -22.72
C GLY A 63 -18.72 3.27 -21.33
N TYR A 64 -17.96 3.51 -20.26
CA TYR A 64 -18.50 3.70 -18.92
C TYR A 64 -19.06 5.11 -18.75
N THR A 65 -20.30 5.21 -18.25
CA THR A 65 -21.00 6.47 -17.99
C THR A 65 -21.68 6.43 -16.63
N PHE A 66 -22.06 7.59 -16.10
CA PHE A 66 -22.87 7.71 -14.89
C PHE A 66 -23.90 8.83 -15.04
N ALA A 67 -25.03 8.72 -14.34
CA ALA A 67 -26.04 9.79 -14.31
C ALA A 67 -25.60 10.88 -13.32
N GLY A 68 -25.49 12.12 -13.79
CA GLY A 68 -25.03 13.24 -12.99
C GLY A 68 -25.63 14.58 -13.39
N PHE A 69 -25.38 15.59 -12.57
CA PHE A 69 -25.90 16.95 -12.75
C PHE A 69 -24.85 17.81 -13.47
N ARG A 70 -25.16 18.26 -14.70
CA ARG A 70 -24.26 19.12 -15.49
C ARG A 70 -24.25 20.52 -14.92
N ASN A 71 -23.05 21.04 -14.66
CA ASN A 71 -22.83 22.41 -14.20
C ASN A 71 -22.44 23.35 -15.36
N PRO A 72 -22.62 24.67 -15.23
CA PRO A 72 -22.22 25.64 -16.26
C PRO A 72 -20.73 25.67 -16.59
N ASP A 73 -19.87 25.26 -15.65
CA ASP A 73 -18.41 25.17 -15.81
C ASP A 73 -17.94 23.88 -16.54
N GLY A 74 -18.88 23.01 -16.92
CA GLY A 74 -18.59 21.75 -17.60
C GLY A 74 -18.32 20.57 -16.66
N CYS A 75 -18.21 20.78 -15.35
CA CYS A 75 -18.13 19.69 -14.38
C CYS A 75 -19.48 18.97 -14.23
N VAL A 76 -19.44 17.72 -13.78
CA VAL A 76 -20.64 16.92 -13.51
C VAL A 76 -20.65 16.51 -12.03
N GLY A 77 -21.68 16.94 -11.31
CA GLY A 77 -21.88 16.60 -9.90
C GLY A 77 -22.56 15.25 -9.70
N THR A 78 -22.26 14.58 -8.59
CA THR A 78 -22.95 13.35 -8.15
C THR A 78 -24.23 13.63 -7.36
N CYS A 79 -24.43 14.86 -6.89
CA CYS A 79 -25.67 15.34 -6.26
C CYS A 79 -26.00 16.76 -6.74
N ASN A 80 -27.24 17.20 -6.50
CA ASN A 80 -27.70 18.55 -6.78
C ASN A 80 -27.74 19.39 -5.50
N TRP A 81 -26.62 20.00 -5.14
CA TRP A 81 -26.56 20.93 -4.01
C TRP A 81 -27.12 22.29 -4.41
N ARG A 82 -27.86 22.94 -3.51
CA ARG A 82 -28.14 24.37 -3.66
C ARG A 82 -26.82 25.12 -3.62
N ARG A 83 -26.51 25.83 -4.70
CA ARG A 83 -25.44 26.83 -4.68
C ARG A 83 -25.97 28.03 -3.88
N ALA A 84 -25.12 28.58 -3.01
CA ALA A 84 -25.38 29.83 -2.31
C ALA A 84 -25.46 31.01 -3.29
#